data_AF-A0A6G2IGM5-F1
#
_entry.id   AF-A0A6G2IGM5-F1
#
_cell.length_a   1.000
_cell.length_b   1.000
_cell.length_c   1.000
_cell.angle_alpha   90.00
_cell.angle_beta   90.00
_cell.angle_gamma   90.00
#
_symmetry.space_group_name_H-M   'P 1'
#
loop_
_entity.id
_entity.type
_entity.pdbx_description
1 polymer ?
#
loop_
_entity_poly.entity_id
_entity_poly.type
_entity_poly.pdbx_seq_one_letter_code
_entity_poly.pdbx_strand_id
1 'polypeptide(L)'
;MLIHHATSVKNVLFGALAVAFFGLTAGVAIGRLARRRPELVLDSKGLTHVMLGSISWTEIAAVGIREIKSQSSTQRVIELVLHDPAAYLARAPRMARITGKANRRLGFSPANISATTLPVDVNEVVRAMRRHHPELTIRP
;
A
#
# COMPACT_ATOMS: atom_id res chain seq x y z
N MET A 1 44.98 0.28 -29.81
CA MET A 1 43.99 -0.10 -28.78
C MET A 1 42.60 0.21 -29.34
N LEU A 2 42.06 -0.69 -30.17
CA LEU A 2 40.75 -0.53 -30.81
C LEU A 2 39.69 -1.05 -29.85
N ILE A 3 38.94 -0.14 -29.26
CA ILE A 3 37.85 -0.49 -28.36
C ILE A 3 36.68 -0.98 -29.22
N HIS A 4 36.62 -2.29 -29.47
CA HIS A 4 35.43 -2.95 -30.00
C HIS A 4 34.34 -2.94 -28.91
N HIS A 5 33.64 -1.81 -28.74
CA HIS A 5 32.30 -1.82 -28.16
C HIS A 5 31.35 -2.41 -29.20
N ALA A 6 31.42 -3.72 -29.41
CA ALA A 6 30.29 -4.46 -29.93
C ALA A 6 29.24 -4.46 -28.81
N THR A 7 28.52 -3.35 -28.67
CA THR A 7 27.30 -3.29 -27.86
C THR A 7 26.35 -4.28 -28.51
N SER A 8 26.39 -5.53 -28.04
CA SER A 8 25.58 -6.60 -28.59
C SER A 8 24.13 -6.11 -28.60
N VAL A 9 23.36 -6.37 -29.66
CA VAL A 9 21.95 -5.94 -29.78
C VAL A 9 21.15 -6.24 -28.51
N LYS A 10 21.51 -7.35 -27.83
CA LYS A 10 21.05 -7.72 -26.49
C LYS A 10 21.23 -6.61 -25.44
N ASN A 11 22.42 -6.02 -25.32
CA ASN A 11 22.72 -4.96 -24.35
C ASN A 11 21.91 -3.69 -24.63
N VAL A 12 21.72 -3.36 -25.90
CA VAL A 12 20.88 -2.22 -26.32
C VAL A 12 19.42 -2.47 -25.96
N LEU A 13 18.91 -3.70 -26.19
CA LEU A 13 17.57 -4.12 -25.79
C LEU A 13 17.35 -4.06 -24.28
N PHE A 14 18.29 -4.59 -23.48
CA PHE A 14 18.23 -4.52 -22.02
C PHE A 14 18.28 -3.08 -21.52
N GLY A 15 19.13 -2.25 -22.12
CA GLY A 15 19.21 -0.81 -21.82
C GLY A 15 17.90 -0.10 -22.14
N ALA A 16 17.33 -0.34 -23.31
CA ALA A 16 16.05 0.25 -23.71
C ALA A 16 14.90 -0.19 -22.78
N LEU A 17 14.85 -1.46 -22.41
CA LEU A 17 13.84 -1.99 -21.49
C LEU A 17 13.99 -1.39 -20.09
N ALA A 18 15.23 -1.23 -19.61
CA ALA A 18 15.52 -0.58 -18.35
C ALA A 18 15.11 0.89 -18.38
N VAL A 19 15.47 1.65 -19.41
CA VAL A 19 15.07 3.06 -19.56
C VAL A 19 13.55 3.19 -19.63
N ALA A 20 12.85 2.33 -20.36
CA ALA A 20 11.39 2.35 -20.40
C ALA A 20 10.77 2.08 -19.02
N PHE A 21 11.29 1.08 -18.29
CA PHE A 21 10.81 0.73 -16.96
C PHE A 21 11.09 1.83 -15.91
N PHE A 22 12.33 2.30 -15.83
CA PHE A 22 12.74 3.36 -14.92
C PHE A 22 12.14 4.71 -15.30
N GLY A 23 12.01 5.01 -16.58
CA GLY A 23 11.34 6.21 -17.07
C GLY A 23 9.85 6.23 -16.71
N LEU A 24 9.15 5.11 -16.87
CA LEU A 24 7.74 5.00 -16.47
C LEU A 24 7.57 5.16 -14.96
N THR A 25 8.39 4.48 -14.16
CA THR A 25 8.34 4.58 -12.68
C THR A 25 8.67 5.98 -12.20
N ALA A 26 9.67 6.66 -12.80
CA ALA A 26 10.00 8.04 -12.52
C ALA A 26 8.84 8.99 -12.86
N GLY A 27 8.21 8.83 -14.03
CA GLY A 27 7.04 9.63 -14.41
C GLY A 27 5.87 9.49 -13.44
N VAL A 28 5.59 8.26 -12.98
CA VAL A 28 4.57 8.01 -11.95
C VAL A 28 4.96 8.65 -10.61
N ALA A 29 6.23 8.56 -10.20
CA ALA A 29 6.72 9.16 -8.96
C ALA A 29 6.62 10.69 -8.98
N ILE A 30 7.02 11.33 -10.08
CA ILE A 30 6.89 12.78 -10.29
C ILE A 30 5.41 13.19 -10.27
N GLY A 31 4.54 12.44 -10.96
CA GLY A 31 3.10 12.69 -10.95
C GLY A 31 2.49 12.57 -9.55
N ARG A 32 2.96 11.62 -8.73
CA ARG A 32 2.56 11.49 -7.32
C ARG A 32 3.04 12.68 -6.47
N LEU A 33 4.29 13.10 -6.66
CA LEU A 33 4.88 14.24 -5.95
C LEU A 33 4.12 15.54 -6.27
N ALA A 34 3.79 15.76 -7.54
CA ALA A 34 3.04 16.94 -7.99
C ALA A 34 1.60 16.97 -7.46
N ARG A 35 0.94 15.81 -7.34
CA ARG A 35 -0.46 15.73 -6.91
C ARG A 35 -0.67 15.94 -5.41
N ARG A 36 0.39 15.90 -4.58
CA ARG A 36 0.37 16.11 -3.11
C ARG A 36 -0.87 15.54 -2.42
N ARG A 37 -1.34 14.36 -2.87
CA ARG A 37 -2.55 13.77 -2.30
C ARG A 37 -2.18 13.13 -0.96
N PRO A 38 -2.91 13.43 0.11
CA PRO A 38 -2.70 12.76 1.39
C PRO A 38 -2.85 11.25 1.18
N GLU A 39 -1.88 10.50 1.67
CA GLU A 39 -1.84 9.05 1.49
C GLU A 39 -2.98 8.36 2.25
N LEU A 40 -3.24 8.86 3.45
CA LEU A 40 -4.30 8.43 4.34
C LEU A 40 -5.09 9.63 4.81
N VAL A 41 -6.40 9.58 4.60
CA VAL A 41 -7.36 10.55 5.12
C VAL A 41 -8.31 9.81 6.04
N LEU A 42 -8.43 10.30 7.27
CA LEU A 42 -9.40 9.84 8.24
C LEU A 42 -10.50 10.89 8.33
N ASP A 43 -11.75 10.48 8.16
CA ASP A 43 -12.91 11.36 8.29
C ASP A 43 -13.97 10.72 9.22
N SER A 44 -15.10 11.40 9.40
CA SER A 44 -16.19 10.89 10.24
C SER A 44 -16.93 9.70 9.65
N LYS A 45 -16.83 9.45 8.34
CA LYS A 45 -17.49 8.34 7.65
C LYS A 45 -16.60 7.10 7.55
N GLY A 46 -15.28 7.29 7.51
CA GLY A 46 -14.33 6.21 7.34
C GLY A 46 -12.89 6.65 7.12
N LEU A 47 -12.21 5.81 6.36
CA LEU A 47 -10.81 5.91 5.99
C LEU A 47 -10.69 5.88 4.47
N THR A 48 -9.99 6.86 3.91
CA THR A 48 -9.63 6.88 2.49
C THR A 48 -8.12 6.75 2.35
N HIS A 49 -7.69 5.71 1.64
CA HIS A 49 -6.29 5.48 1.32
C HIS A 49 -6.08 5.45 -0.19
N VAL A 50 -4.99 6.03 -0.68
CA VAL A 50 -4.73 6.17 -2.13
C VAL A 50 -4.74 4.82 -2.85
N MET A 51 -4.25 3.76 -2.20
CA MET A 51 -4.20 2.43 -2.80
C MET A 51 -5.45 1.58 -2.52
N LEU A 52 -6.00 1.66 -1.30
CA LEU A 52 -7.13 0.82 -0.84
C LEU A 52 -8.50 1.39 -1.24
N GLY A 53 -8.55 2.68 -1.56
CA GLY A 53 -9.80 3.41 -1.76
C GLY A 53 -10.43 3.83 -0.43
N SER A 54 -11.74 4.10 -0.46
CA SER A 54 -12.53 4.50 0.70
C SER A 54 -13.17 3.28 1.38
N ILE A 55 -12.97 3.16 2.69
CA ILE A 55 -13.53 2.12 3.57
C ILE A 55 -14.30 2.81 4.69
N SER A 56 -15.57 2.48 4.87
CA SER A 56 -16.40 3.01 5.96
C SER A 56 -15.95 2.45 7.30
N TRP A 57 -16.10 3.21 8.39
CA TRP A 57 -15.87 2.69 9.75
C TRP A 57 -16.74 1.46 10.04
N THR A 58 -17.97 1.44 9.54
CA THR A 58 -18.93 0.33 9.69
C THR A 58 -18.50 -0.95 8.97
N GLU A 59 -17.54 -0.87 8.03
CA GLU A 59 -17.00 -2.04 7.35
C GLU A 59 -15.81 -2.65 8.11
N ILE A 60 -15.24 -1.91 9.08
CA ILE A 60 -14.05 -2.30 9.83
C ILE A 60 -14.49 -2.94 11.15
N ALA A 61 -14.30 -4.25 11.25
CA ALA A 61 -14.58 -5.02 12.46
C ALA A 61 -13.52 -4.77 13.56
N ALA A 62 -12.25 -4.68 13.16
CA ALA A 62 -11.16 -4.41 14.09
C ALA A 62 -9.94 -3.86 13.35
N VAL A 63 -9.05 -3.21 14.10
CA VAL A 63 -7.75 -2.75 13.61
C VAL A 63 -6.65 -3.34 14.48
N GLY A 64 -5.63 -3.93 13.85
CA GLY A 64 -4.44 -4.45 14.53
C GLY A 64 -3.17 -3.85 13.97
N ILE A 65 -2.10 -3.87 14.76
CA ILE A 65 -0.75 -3.57 14.25
C ILE A 65 0.00 -4.88 14.19
N ARG A 66 0.40 -5.29 12.99
CA ARG A 66 1.13 -6.53 12.77
C ARG A 66 2.57 -6.23 12.38
N GLU A 67 3.50 -6.95 12.98
CA GLU A 67 4.91 -6.89 12.60
C GLU A 67 5.24 -8.00 11.62
N ILE A 68 5.69 -7.63 10.42
CA ILE A 68 6.17 -8.54 9.40
C ILE A 68 7.70 -8.52 9.46
N LYS A 69 8.27 -9.60 10.01
CA LYS A 69 9.72 -9.81 10.01
C LYS A 69 10.15 -10.33 8.64
N SER A 70 10.94 -9.54 7.93
CA SER A 70 11.71 -9.97 6.77
C SER A 70 13.16 -10.22 7.19
N GLN A 71 13.91 -11.00 6.40
CA GLN A 71 15.27 -11.46 6.74
C GLN A 71 16.25 -10.35 7.12
N SER A 72 16.00 -9.09 6.71
CA SER A 72 16.86 -7.94 7.03
C SER A 72 16.12 -6.74 7.61
N SER A 73 14.79 -6.80 7.77
CA SER A 73 14.00 -5.66 8.24
C SER A 73 12.67 -6.08 8.87
N THR A 74 12.26 -5.40 9.94
CA THR A 74 10.93 -5.56 10.54
C THR A 74 10.04 -4.45 10.03
N GLN A 75 8.99 -4.78 9.30
CA GLN A 75 8.01 -3.84 8.79
C GLN A 75 6.75 -3.91 9.65
N ARG A 76 6.32 -2.76 10.19
CA ARG A 76 5.03 -2.66 10.89
C ARG A 76 3.95 -2.37 9.85
N VAL A 77 2.82 -3.06 9.94
CA VAL A 77 1.66 -2.84 9.07
C VAL A 77 0.42 -2.69 9.92
N ILE A 78 -0.47 -1.79 9.52
CA ILE A 78 -1.81 -1.67 10.09
C ILE A 78 -2.70 -2.63 9.33
N GLU A 79 -3.24 -3.60 10.03
CA GLU A 79 -4.16 -4.60 9.52
C GLU A 79 -5.60 -4.15 9.81
N LEU A 80 -6.38 -3.93 8.75
CA LEU A 80 -7.80 -3.62 8.87
C LEU A 80 -8.60 -4.91 8.71
N VAL A 81 -9.19 -5.41 9.79
CA VAL A 81 -10.08 -6.57 9.74
C VAL A 81 -11.45 -6.08 9.30
N LEU A 82 -11.88 -6.50 8.12
CA LEU A 82 -13.17 -6.12 7.56
C LEU A 82 -14.25 -7.13 7.94
N HIS A 83 -15.48 -6.66 8.16
CA HIS A 83 -16.65 -7.53 8.38
C HIS A 83 -16.92 -8.41 7.16
N ASP A 84 -16.94 -7.81 5.97
CA ASP A 84 -17.05 -8.53 4.70
C ASP A 84 -15.90 -8.16 3.75
N PRO A 85 -14.79 -8.92 3.81
CA PRO A 85 -13.67 -8.68 2.93
C PRO A 85 -13.96 -9.06 1.46
N ALA A 86 -15.00 -9.84 1.15
CA ALA A 86 -15.39 -10.15 -0.22
C ALA A 86 -16.14 -8.96 -0.87
N ALA A 87 -17.08 -8.35 -0.15
CA ALA A 87 -17.77 -7.14 -0.60
C ALA A 87 -16.78 -5.99 -0.83
N TYR A 88 -15.81 -5.80 0.06
CA TYR A 88 -14.73 -4.82 -0.13
C TYR A 88 -13.93 -5.08 -1.41
N LEU A 89 -13.46 -6.31 -1.64
CA LEU A 89 -12.67 -6.64 -2.83
C LEU A 89 -13.44 -6.48 -4.15
N ALA A 90 -14.77 -6.62 -4.12
CA ALA A 90 -15.63 -6.42 -5.28
C ALA A 90 -15.66 -4.94 -5.73
N ARG A 91 -15.71 -4.01 -4.77
CA ARG A 91 -15.73 -2.55 -5.01
C ARG A 91 -14.35 -1.89 -4.99
N ALA A 92 -13.32 -2.58 -4.52
CA ALA A 92 -11.96 -2.05 -4.41
C ALA A 92 -11.35 -1.65 -5.76
N PRO A 93 -10.49 -0.62 -5.81
CA PRO A 93 -9.71 -0.27 -6.99
C PRO A 93 -8.91 -1.47 -7.53
N ARG A 94 -8.67 -1.52 -8.85
CA ARG A 94 -8.01 -2.67 -9.51
C ARG A 94 -6.72 -3.11 -8.82
N MET A 95 -5.89 -2.16 -8.38
CA MET A 95 -4.63 -2.45 -7.67
C MET A 95 -4.87 -3.04 -6.27
N ALA A 96 -5.74 -2.44 -5.47
CA ALA A 96 -6.12 -3.00 -4.16
C ALA A 96 -6.76 -4.38 -4.27
N ARG A 97 -7.52 -4.66 -5.32
CA ARG A 97 -8.10 -5.99 -5.55
C ARG A 97 -7.02 -7.04 -5.82
N ILE A 98 -6.00 -6.71 -6.61
CA ILE A 98 -4.87 -7.61 -6.89
C ILE A 98 -4.06 -7.87 -5.63
N THR A 99 -3.63 -6.80 -4.95
CA THR A 99 -2.83 -6.90 -3.72
C THR A 99 -3.61 -7.56 -2.59
N GLY A 100 -4.89 -7.22 -2.42
CA GLY A 100 -5.76 -7.80 -1.40
C GLY A 100 -6.04 -9.28 -1.63
N LYS A 101 -6.17 -9.73 -2.88
CA LYS A 101 -6.26 -11.17 -3.21
C LYS A 101 -4.98 -11.92 -2.90
N ALA A 102 -3.81 -11.31 -3.15
CA ALA A 102 -2.52 -11.88 -2.79
C ALA A 102 -2.34 -11.96 -1.26
N ASN A 103 -2.66 -10.89 -0.54
CA ASN A 103 -2.61 -10.85 0.92
C ASN A 103 -3.50 -11.93 1.55
N ARG A 104 -4.74 -12.07 1.07
CA ARG A 104 -5.66 -13.12 1.54
C ARG A 104 -5.09 -14.53 1.31
N ARG A 105 -4.43 -14.79 0.18
CA ARG A 105 -3.77 -16.08 -0.10
C ARG A 105 -2.61 -16.37 0.85
N LEU A 106 -1.97 -15.32 1.37
CA LEU A 106 -0.88 -15.41 2.35
C LEU A 106 -1.38 -15.41 3.80
N GLY A 107 -2.70 -15.43 4.02
CA GLY A 107 -3.31 -15.40 5.36
C GLY A 107 -3.38 -14.02 6.01
N PHE A 108 -3.10 -12.94 5.27
CA PHE A 108 -3.21 -11.57 5.75
C PHE A 108 -4.57 -10.95 5.39
N SER A 109 -4.97 -9.90 6.10
CA SER A 109 -6.13 -9.11 5.68
C SER A 109 -5.97 -8.55 4.26
N PRO A 110 -7.03 -8.54 3.45
CA PRO A 110 -6.99 -7.88 2.14
C PRO A 110 -6.79 -6.36 2.21
N ALA A 111 -7.00 -5.75 3.38
CA ALA A 111 -6.79 -4.33 3.62
C ALA A 111 -5.67 -4.12 4.64
N ASN A 112 -4.44 -3.96 4.13
CA ASN A 112 -3.25 -3.66 4.94
C ASN A 112 -2.65 -2.33 4.51
N ILE A 113 -2.22 -1.53 5.47
CA ILE A 113 -1.52 -0.26 5.26
C ILE A 113 -0.11 -0.43 5.82
N SER A 114 0.91 -0.18 5.01
CA SER A 114 2.30 -0.27 5.46
C SER A 114 2.71 0.97 6.25
N ALA A 115 3.45 0.80 7.35
CA ALA A 115 4.06 1.92 8.06
C ALA A 115 5.01 2.72 7.15
N THR A 116 5.67 2.06 6.22
CA THR A 116 6.71 2.68 5.37
C THR A 116 6.17 3.73 4.41
N THR A 117 4.86 3.76 4.19
CA THR A 117 4.23 4.73 3.31
C THR A 117 3.55 5.85 4.09
N LEU A 118 3.44 5.72 5.41
CA LEU A 118 2.88 6.74 6.26
C LEU A 118 3.97 7.70 6.75
N PRO A 119 3.72 9.03 6.76
CA PRO A 119 4.67 10.01 7.27
C PRO A 119 4.74 10.03 8.82
N VAL A 120 3.83 9.30 9.49
CA VAL A 120 3.67 9.25 10.95
C VAL A 120 3.71 7.82 11.45
N ASP A 121 4.03 7.62 12.73
CA ASP A 121 4.09 6.29 13.34
C ASP A 121 2.72 5.60 13.33
N VAL A 122 2.72 4.28 13.12
CA VAL A 122 1.50 3.47 13.04
C VAL A 122 0.64 3.54 14.30
N ASN A 123 1.25 3.70 15.48
CA ASN A 123 0.50 3.85 16.72
C ASN A 123 -0.26 5.18 16.74
N GLU A 124 0.31 6.23 16.15
CA GLU A 124 -0.36 7.53 16.03
C GLU A 124 -1.54 7.48 15.09
N VAL A 125 -1.41 6.75 13.98
CA VAL A 125 -2.54 6.50 13.07
C VAL A 125 -3.66 5.74 13.77
N VAL A 126 -3.34 4.66 14.50
CA VAL A 126 -4.36 3.90 15.26
C VAL A 126 -5.01 4.76 16.34
N ARG A 127 -4.25 5.62 17.03
CA ARG A 127 -4.83 6.61 17.96
C ARG A 127 -5.77 7.58 17.25
N ALA A 128 -5.41 8.07 16.07
CA ALA A 128 -6.25 8.94 15.27
C ALA A 128 -7.54 8.23 14.80
N MET A 129 -7.44 6.96 14.37
CA MET A 129 -8.60 6.13 14.03
C MET A 129 -9.56 6.01 15.22
N ARG A 130 -9.02 5.76 16.42
CA ARG A 130 -9.83 5.68 17.65
C ARG A 130 -10.49 6.99 18.04
N ARG A 131 -9.88 8.14 17.73
CA ARG A 131 -10.51 9.46 17.95
C ARG A 131 -11.73 9.66 17.05
N HIS A 132 -11.67 9.17 15.80
CA HIS A 132 -12.80 9.25 14.86
C HIS A 132 -13.87 8.18 15.11
N HIS A 133 -13.47 6.99 15.58
CA HIS A 133 -14.37 5.90 15.90
C HIS A 133 -14.00 5.26 17.25
N PRO A 134 -14.51 5.79 18.37
CA PRO A 134 -14.13 5.35 19.72
C PRO A 134 -14.43 3.87 20.01
N GLU A 135 -15.46 3.32 19.36
CA GLU A 135 -15.89 1.92 19.47
C GLU A 135 -15.04 0.95 18.64
N LEU A 136 -14.04 1.46 17.91
CA LEU A 136 -13.17 0.63 17.09
C LEU A 136 -12.38 -0.35 17.96
N THR A 137 -12.58 -1.64 17.70
CA THR A 137 -11.86 -2.71 18.40
C THR A 137 -10.41 -2.73 17.94
N ILE A 138 -9.47 -2.55 18.88
CA ILE A 138 -8.03 -2.64 18.62
C ILE A 138 -7.56 -4.04 19.01
N ARG A 139 -7.00 -4.77 18.05
CA ARG A 139 -6.34 -6.06 18.31
C ARG A 139 -4.87 -5.82 18.70
N PRO A 140 -4.35 -6.60 19.65
CA PRO A 140 -2.94 -6.56 20.03
C PRO A 140 -2.03 -7.05 18.90
#